data_AF-A0A3D4HYV6-F1
#
_entry.id   AF-A0A3D4HYV6-F1
#
_cell.length_a   1.000
_cell.length_b   1.000
_cell.length_c   1.000
_cell.angle_alpha   90.00
_cell.angle_beta   90.00
_cell.angle_gamma   90.00
#
_symmetry.space_group_name_H-M   'P 1'
#
loop_
_entity.id
_entity.type
_entity.pdbx_description
1 polymer ?
#
loop_
_entity_poly.entity_id
_entity_poly.type
_entity_poly.pdbx_seq_one_letter_code
_entity_poly.pdbx_strand_id
1 'polypeptide(L)' 'EGKLVAVVGVSDLVIVDTKDSLLVMQKSKDQDIKKIITQLEEKGEVERL' A
#
# COMPACT_ATOMS: atom_id res chain seq x y z
N GLU A 1 -13.60 -11.12 -7.71
CA GLU A 1 -14.41 -10.11 -7.01
C GLU A 1 -13.45 -9.13 -6.33
N GLY A 2 -13.72 -7.82 -6.42
CA GLY A 2 -12.93 -6.82 -5.71
C GLY A 2 -13.30 -6.75 -4.23
N LYS A 3 -12.36 -6.34 -3.38
CA LYS A 3 -12.62 -6.12 -1.95
C LYS A 3 -13.39 -4.81 -1.76
N LEU A 4 -14.39 -4.80 -0.88
CA LEU A 4 -15.03 -3.54 -0.47
C LEU A 4 -14.09 -2.80 0.49
N VAL A 5 -13.65 -1.61 0.10
CA VAL A 5 -12.84 -0.73 0.95
C VAL A 5 -13.61 0.55 1.21
N ALA A 6 -13.82 0.89 2.48
CA ALA A 6 -14.49 2.13 2.90
C ALA A 6 -13.59 2.90 3.88
N VAL A 7 -13.48 4.21 3.68
CA VAL A 7 -12.70 5.13 4.50
C VAL A 7 -13.56 6.34 4.87
N VAL A 8 -13.56 6.70 6.15
CA VAL A 8 -14.39 7.78 6.70
C VAL A 8 -13.54 8.66 7.62
N GLY A 9 -13.69 9.98 7.48
CA GLY A 9 -13.01 10.94 8.36
C GLY A 9 -11.50 11.03 8.17
N VAL A 10 -10.98 10.59 7.03
CA VAL A 10 -9.54 10.63 6.69
C VAL A 10 -9.32 11.50 5.45
N SER A 11 -8.17 12.17 5.42
CA SER A 11 -7.75 13.04 4.33
C SER A 11 -6.38 12.63 3.81
N ASP A 12 -6.09 12.97 2.56
CA ASP A 12 -4.76 12.82 1.95
C ASP A 12 -4.20 11.40 1.99
N LEU A 13 -5.06 10.38 1.85
CA LEU A 13 -4.64 8.99 1.69
C LEU A 13 -4.52 8.59 0.22
N VAL A 14 -3.55 7.72 -0.06
CA VAL A 14 -3.43 6.94 -1.29
C VAL A 14 -3.76 5.49 -0.92
N ILE A 15 -4.70 4.90 -1.65
CA ILE A 15 -5.12 3.51 -1.49
C ILE A 15 -4.95 2.81 -2.85
N VAL A 16 -4.17 1.74 -2.88
CA VAL A 16 -3.96 0.91 -4.07
C VAL A 16 -4.36 -0.52 -3.74
N ASP A 17 -5.39 -1.04 -4.42
CA ASP A 17 -5.84 -2.43 -4.31
C ASP A 17 -5.34 -3.19 -5.55
N THR A 18 -4.43 -4.13 -5.34
CA THR A 18 -3.99 -5.10 -6.35
C THR A 18 -4.63 -6.45 -6.05
N LYS A 19 -4.40 -7.42 -6.93
CA LYS A 19 -4.93 -8.78 -6.74
C LYS A 19 -4.39 -9.43 -5.46
N ASP A 20 -3.14 -9.12 -5.12
CA ASP A 20 -2.40 -9.85 -4.10
C ASP A 20 -2.18 -8.99 -2.83
N SER A 21 -2.32 -7.66 -2.93
CA SER A 21 -2.19 -6.74 -1.79
C SER A 21 -3.05 -5.49 -1.78
N LEU A 22 -3.06 -4.84 -0.62
CA LEU A 22 -3.66 -3.53 -0.38
C LEU A 22 -2.60 -2.61 0.23
N LEU A 23 -2.26 -1.53 -0.48
CA LEU A 23 -1.42 -0.46 0.03
C LEU A 23 -2.30 0.70 0.51
N VAL A 24 -2.05 1.17 1.73
CA VAL A 24 -2.69 2.37 2.31
C VAL A 24 -1.60 3.26 2.89
N MET A 25 -1.56 4.52 2.48
CA MET A 25 -0.57 5.47 2.97
C MET A 25 -1.06 6.91 2.91
N GLN A 26 -0.40 7.81 3.64
CA GLN A 26 -0.56 9.25 3.41
C GLN A 26 0.19 9.68 2.16
N LYS A 27 -0.41 10.57 1.36
CA LYS A 27 0.16 11.12 0.14
C LYS A 27 1.51 11.80 0.36
N SER A 28 1.72 12.44 1.52
CA SER A 28 2.98 13.09 1.89
C SER A 28 4.16 12.14 2.12
N LYS A 29 3.90 10.83 2.13
CA LYS A 29 4.90 9.77 2.37
C LYS A 29 5.25 9.00 1.10
N ASP A 30 4.82 9.47 -0.07
CA ASP A 30 5.08 8.85 -1.38
C ASP A 30 6.57 8.63 -1.65
N GLN A 31 7.42 9.56 -1.20
CA GLN A 31 8.88 9.46 -1.27
C GLN A 31 9.46 8.24 -0.53
N ASP A 32 8.80 7.79 0.55
CA ASP A 32 9.25 6.66 1.36
C ASP A 32 8.76 5.31 0.82
N ILE A 33 7.84 5.30 -0.15
CA ILE A 33 7.27 4.04 -0.68
C ILE A 33 8.35 3.14 -1.29
N LYS A 34 9.32 3.72 -1.99
CA LYS A 34 10.39 2.96 -2.64
C LYS A 34 11.24 2.20 -1.61
N LYS A 35 11.53 2.84 -0.48
CA LYS A 35 12.29 2.21 0.61
C LYS A 35 11.50 1.06 1.24
N ILE A 36 10.19 1.24 1.43
CA ILE A 36 9.32 0.22 1.99
C ILE A 36 9.24 -0.98 1.06
N ILE A 37 9.05 -0.76 -0.24
CA ILE A 37 9.05 -1.83 -1.25
C ILE A 37 10.38 -2.57 -1.22
N THR A 38 11.51 -1.87 -1.31
CA THR A 38 12.84 -2.51 -1.27
C THR A 38 13.05 -3.34 0.01
N GLN A 39 12.64 -2.83 1.17
CA GLN A 39 12.73 -3.59 2.42
C GLN A 39 11.83 -4.83 2.46
N LEU A 40 10.66 -4.77 1.84
CA LEU A 40 9.76 -5.93 1.73
C LEU A 40 10.32 -6.96 0.74
N GLU A 41 10.92 -6.50 -0.37
CA GLU A 41 11.59 -7.36 -1.36
C GLU A 41 12.77 -8.09 -0.72
N GLU A 42 13.61 -7.39 0.04
CA GLU A 42 14.75 -7.94 0.77
C GLU A 42 14.36 -8.98 1.84
N LYS A 43 13.17 -8.83 2.44
CA LYS A 43 12.61 -9.79 3.41
C LYS A 43 11.95 -11.00 2.75
N GLY A 44 11.84 -11.02 1.41
CA GLY A 44 11.12 -12.07 0.68
C GLY A 44 9.60 -12.03 0.87
N GLU A 45 9.04 -10.91 1.33
CA GLU A 45 7.61 -10.77 1.62
C GLU A 45 6.81 -10.24 0.41
N VAL A 46 7.50 -9.84 -0.67
CA VAL A 46 6.89 -9.26 -1.88
C VAL A 46 6.31 -10.30 -2.85
N GLU A 47 6.66 -11.58 -2.70
CA GLU A 47 6.00 -12.66 -3.47
C GLU A 47 4.49 -12.80 -3.17
N ARG A 48 3.95 -12.04 -2.20
CA ARG A 48 2.54 -12.00 -1.82
C ARG A 48 1.83 -10.68 -2.12
N LEU A 49 2.46 -9.71 -2.79
CA LEU A 49 1.86 -8.40 -3.08
C LEU A 49 1.37 -8.22 -4.52
#